data_AF-A0A193QP21-F1
#
_entry.id   AF-A0A193QP21-F1
#
_cell.length_a   1.000
_cell.length_b   1.000
_cell.length_c   1.000
_cell.angle_alpha   90.00
_cell.angle_beta   90.00
_cell.angle_gamma   90.00
#
_symmetry.space_group_name_H-M   'P 1'
#
loop_
_entity.id
_entity.type
_entity.pdbx_description
1 polymer ?
#
loop_
_entity_poly.entity_id
_entity_poly.type
_entity_poly.pdbx_seq_one_letter_code
_entity_poly.pdbx_strand_id
1 'polypeptide(L)'
;MENNRKQWSIKDHESRYLFINKSALQYYGIPLNFDYHGCRDEELPHPGAELASEFQKNDKIILNKEIPITEIETHIYGKMKKLHSHICEKHPFYDKNKKLIGVICQGRNIENSFIYYNLIENTHGSPTTIPQLKYLQKENLKLFFYHFRDCPAKKSLK
;
A
#
# COMPACT_ATOMS: atom_id res chain seq x y z
N MET A 1 1.87 -22.16 6.52
CA MET A 1 1.48 -20.73 6.47
C MET A 1 1.64 -20.11 5.06
N GLU A 2 2.03 -20.88 4.04
CA GLU A 2 2.36 -20.38 2.69
C GLU A 2 1.16 -20.21 1.73
N ASN A 3 -0.06 -20.56 2.15
CA ASN A 3 -1.29 -20.45 1.35
C ASN A 3 -2.12 -19.19 1.64
N ASN A 4 -1.58 -18.23 2.39
CA ASN A 4 -2.32 -17.02 2.70
C ASN A 4 -2.25 -16.04 1.52
N ARG A 5 -3.40 -15.75 0.90
CA ARG A 5 -3.53 -14.70 -0.13
C ARG A 5 -3.25 -13.30 0.41
N LYS A 6 -3.11 -13.12 1.73
CA LYS A 6 -2.76 -11.84 2.34
C LYS A 6 -1.30 -11.50 2.05
N GLN A 7 -1.07 -10.30 1.50
CA GLN A 7 0.26 -9.73 1.38
C GLN A 7 0.68 -9.22 2.76
N TRP A 8 1.85 -9.60 3.27
CA TRP A 8 2.35 -9.01 4.51
C TRP A 8 3.86 -9.04 4.64
N SER A 9 4.38 -8.09 5.42
CA SER A 9 5.80 -7.90 5.71
C SER A 9 5.99 -7.42 7.14
N ILE A 10 7.22 -7.56 7.63
CA ILE A 10 7.66 -7.04 8.94
C ILE A 10 8.89 -6.17 8.69
N LYS A 11 8.91 -5.00 9.34
CA LYS A 11 10.04 -4.09 9.37
C LYS A 11 10.53 -3.87 10.80
N ASP A 12 11.81 -3.59 10.98
CA ASP A 12 12.40 -3.21 12.27
C ASP A 12 12.17 -1.72 12.63
N HIS A 13 12.81 -1.25 13.70
CA HIS A 13 12.72 0.14 14.16
C HIS A 13 13.30 1.17 13.19
N GLU A 14 14.17 0.75 12.27
CA GLU A 14 14.77 1.60 11.25
C GLU A 14 14.02 1.52 9.92
N SER A 15 12.83 0.89 9.92
CA SER A 15 12.01 0.62 8.73
C SER A 15 12.70 -0.31 7.72
N ARG A 16 13.58 -1.21 8.20
CA ARG A 16 14.24 -2.22 7.37
C ARG A 16 13.49 -3.53 7.39
N TYR A 17 13.40 -4.20 6.25
CA TYR A 17 12.67 -5.46 6.11
C TYR A 17 13.34 -6.60 6.88
N LEU A 18 12.61 -7.17 7.83
CA LEU A 18 12.97 -8.41 8.53
C LEU A 18 12.36 -9.62 7.84
N PHE A 19 11.19 -9.44 7.22
CA PHE A 19 10.44 -10.52 6.56
C PHE A 19 9.50 -9.96 5.50
N ILE A 20 9.40 -10.65 4.36
CA ILE A 20 8.37 -10.40 3.34
C ILE A 20 7.81 -11.77 2.91
N ASN A 21 6.48 -11.94 2.99
CA ASN A 21 5.88 -13.19 2.57
C ASN A 21 5.86 -13.34 1.04
N LYS A 22 5.75 -14.59 0.56
CA LYS A 22 5.69 -14.90 -0.88
C LYS A 22 4.61 -14.11 -1.63
N SER A 23 3.43 -13.93 -1.02
CA SER A 23 2.34 -13.18 -1.66
C SER A 23 2.69 -11.70 -1.85
N ALA A 24 3.38 -11.07 -0.89
CA ALA A 24 3.82 -9.68 -1.01
C ALA A 24 4.93 -9.54 -2.05
N LEU A 25 5.93 -10.42 -2.07
CA LEU A 25 6.98 -10.42 -3.11
C LEU A 25 6.37 -10.48 -4.52
N GLN A 26 5.45 -11.42 -4.73
CA GLN A 26 4.75 -11.56 -6.02
C GLN A 26 3.93 -10.33 -6.38
N TYR A 27 3.25 -9.73 -5.39
CA TYR A 27 2.43 -8.54 -5.60
C TYR A 27 3.26 -7.33 -6.02
N TYR A 28 4.35 -7.06 -5.30
CA TYR A 28 5.26 -5.94 -5.61
C TYR A 28 6.16 -6.20 -6.83
N GLY A 29 6.15 -7.42 -7.37
CA GLY A 29 7.01 -7.80 -8.50
C GLY A 29 8.47 -8.02 -8.12
N ILE A 30 8.75 -8.22 -6.83
CA ILE A 30 10.10 -8.49 -6.31
C ILE A 30 10.45 -9.96 -6.62
N PRO A 31 11.66 -10.25 -7.14
CA PRO A 31 12.09 -11.63 -7.37
C PRO A 31 12.00 -12.47 -6.08
N LEU A 32 11.52 -13.71 -6.19
CA LEU A 32 11.35 -14.59 -5.01
C LEU A 32 12.66 -14.92 -4.30
N ASN A 33 13.78 -14.82 -5.01
CA ASN A 33 15.14 -15.04 -4.51
C ASN A 33 15.87 -13.73 -4.16
N PHE A 34 15.17 -12.59 -4.17
CA PHE A 34 15.74 -11.31 -3.76
C PHE A 34 16.02 -11.33 -2.25
N ASP A 35 17.24 -10.96 -1.87
CA ASP A 35 17.60 -10.80 -0.46
C ASP A 35 17.12 -9.44 0.05
N TYR A 36 15.93 -9.43 0.64
CA TYR A 36 15.32 -8.23 1.19
C TYR A 36 15.77 -7.93 2.63
N HIS A 37 16.54 -8.80 3.26
CA HIS A 37 16.87 -8.65 4.68
C HIS A 37 17.71 -7.39 4.91
N GLY A 38 17.23 -6.49 5.76
CA GLY A 38 17.90 -5.23 6.08
C GLY A 38 17.69 -4.10 5.07
N CYS A 39 17.03 -4.37 3.94
CA CYS A 39 16.69 -3.36 2.94
C CYS A 39 15.63 -2.40 3.45
N ARG A 40 15.68 -1.16 2.99
CA ARG A 40 14.60 -0.16 3.06
C ARG A 40 13.72 -0.23 1.81
N ASP A 41 12.58 0.46 1.82
CA ASP A 41 11.64 0.48 0.70
C ASP A 41 12.31 0.94 -0.62
N GLU A 42 13.17 1.96 -0.56
CA GLU A 42 13.91 2.50 -1.69
C GLU A 42 15.00 1.56 -2.26
N GLU A 43 15.39 0.53 -1.50
CA GLU A 43 16.40 -0.46 -1.90
C GLU A 43 15.75 -1.69 -2.54
N LEU A 44 14.43 -1.83 -2.44
CA LEU A 44 13.69 -2.92 -3.07
C LEU A 44 13.42 -2.62 -4.56
N PRO A 45 13.49 -3.65 -5.44
CA PRO A 45 13.23 -3.49 -6.86
C PRO A 45 11.71 -3.45 -7.14
N HIS A 46 11.01 -2.47 -6.58
CA HIS A 46 9.57 -2.28 -6.76
C HIS A 46 9.20 -0.83 -7.08
N PRO A 47 8.05 -0.59 -7.75
CA PRO A 47 7.63 0.75 -8.17
C PRO A 47 7.30 1.71 -7.02
N GLY A 48 7.14 1.22 -5.79
CA GLY A 48 6.83 2.04 -4.62
C GLY A 48 8.05 2.70 -3.98
N ALA A 49 9.26 2.45 -4.49
CA ALA A 49 10.51 3.03 -3.98
C ALA A 49 10.48 4.57 -3.94
N GLU A 50 9.75 5.22 -4.86
CA GLU A 50 9.59 6.68 -4.89
C GLU A 50 8.82 7.23 -3.67
N LEU A 51 7.99 6.40 -3.02
CA LEU A 51 7.21 6.77 -1.83
C LEU A 51 7.86 6.33 -0.52
N ALA A 52 9.08 5.79 -0.57
CA ALA A 52 9.80 5.27 0.59
C ALA A 52 9.83 6.25 1.78
N SER A 53 10.03 7.54 1.52
CA SER A 53 10.06 8.55 2.58
C SER A 53 8.73 8.67 3.35
N GLU A 54 7.60 8.55 2.68
CA GLU A 54 6.29 8.57 3.34
C GLU A 54 6.01 7.26 4.07
N PHE A 55 6.42 6.12 3.51
CA PHE A 55 6.30 4.83 4.20
C PHE A 55 7.09 4.83 5.51
N GLN A 56 8.35 5.26 5.50
CA GLN A 56 9.20 5.37 6.68
C GLN A 56 8.65 6.37 7.71
N LYS A 57 8.02 7.46 7.25
CA LYS A 57 7.36 8.44 8.14
C LYS A 57 6.17 7.82 8.86
N ASN A 58 5.35 7.03 8.17
CA ASN A 58 4.23 6.31 8.79
C ASN A 58 4.75 5.26 9.78
N ASP A 59 5.78 4.50 9.40
CA ASP A 59 6.42 3.51 10.27
C ASP A 59 6.94 4.20 11.56
N LYS A 60 7.57 5.36 11.45
CA LYS A 60 8.01 6.18 12.60
C LYS A 60 6.85 6.67 13.48
N ILE A 61 5.71 7.03 12.92
CA ILE A 61 4.52 7.42 13.71
C ILE A 61 4.02 6.23 14.52
N ILE A 62 3.93 5.05 13.90
CA ILE A 62 3.51 3.81 14.56
C ILE A 62 4.48 3.46 15.68
N LEU A 63 5.78 3.53 15.42
CA LEU A 63 6.81 3.21 16.41
C LEU A 63 6.81 4.17 17.60
N ASN A 64 6.52 5.46 17.38
CA ASN A 64 6.52 6.46 18.45
C ASN A 64 5.22 6.49 19.26
N LYS A 65 4.08 6.18 18.63
CA LYS A 65 2.76 6.34 19.24
C LYS A 65 2.06 5.02 19.56
N GLU A 66 2.59 3.91 19.04
CA GLU A 66 1.99 2.58 19.14
C GLU A 66 0.53 2.53 18.66
N ILE A 67 0.21 3.35 17.66
CA ILE A 67 -1.12 3.36 17.02
C ILE A 67 -1.03 2.76 15.62
N PRO A 68 -2.05 2.01 15.16
CA PRO A 68 -2.10 1.54 13.79
C PRO A 68 -2.34 2.70 12.81
N ILE A 69 -1.92 2.50 11.57
CA ILE A 69 -2.19 3.37 10.42
C ILE A 69 -2.71 2.52 9.28
N THR A 70 -3.78 2.98 8.63
CA THR A 70 -4.25 2.43 7.36
C THR A 70 -3.95 3.42 6.23
N GLU A 71 -3.37 2.94 5.15
CA GLU A 71 -3.07 3.73 3.96
C GLU A 71 -3.66 3.08 2.69
N ILE A 72 -4.04 3.93 1.73
CA ILE A 72 -4.39 3.50 0.38
C ILE A 72 -3.23 3.85 -0.52
N GLU A 73 -2.65 2.82 -1.14
CA GLU A 73 -1.51 2.94 -2.02
C GLU A 73 -1.94 2.57 -3.44
N THR A 74 -1.78 3.51 -4.36
CA THR A 74 -2.12 3.32 -5.77
C THR A 74 -0.86 3.39 -6.60
N HIS A 75 -0.45 2.26 -7.16
CA HIS A 75 0.74 2.19 -8.00
C HIS A 75 0.50 1.32 -9.23
N ILE A 76 1.37 1.50 -10.22
CA ILE A 76 1.44 0.63 -11.39
C ILE A 76 2.18 -0.65 -10.98
N TYR A 77 1.44 -1.73 -10.75
CA TYR A 77 2.00 -3.01 -10.30
C TYR A 77 2.02 -4.08 -11.41
N GLY A 78 2.91 -5.06 -11.25
CA GLY A 78 2.93 -6.31 -12.01
C GLY A 78 3.33 -6.23 -13.48
N LYS A 79 3.44 -7.40 -14.12
CA LYS A 79 3.86 -7.55 -15.53
C LYS A 79 2.98 -6.78 -16.52
N MET A 80 1.72 -6.51 -16.17
CA MET A 80 0.74 -5.87 -17.04
C MET A 80 0.76 -4.33 -16.98
N LYS A 81 1.58 -3.71 -16.10
CA LYS A 81 1.65 -2.25 -15.90
C LYS A 81 0.27 -1.61 -15.74
N LYS A 82 -0.61 -2.23 -14.95
CA LYS A 82 -1.93 -1.68 -14.64
C LYS A 82 -1.90 -0.94 -13.31
N LEU A 83 -2.71 0.10 -13.21
CA LEU A 83 -2.90 0.84 -11.98
C LEU A 83 -3.73 0.00 -11.02
N HIS A 84 -3.16 -0.34 -9.87
CA HIS A 84 -3.82 -1.11 -8.83
C HIS A 84 -3.79 -0.31 -7.53
N SER A 85 -4.97 -0.16 -6.92
CA SER A 85 -5.10 0.39 -5.57
C SER A 85 -5.15 -0.75 -4.57
N HIS A 86 -4.42 -0.60 -3.48
CA HIS A 86 -4.47 -1.53 -2.36
C HIS A 86 -4.54 -0.78 -1.04
N ILE A 87 -5.11 -1.45 -0.05
CA ILE A 87 -5.12 -0.99 1.33
C ILE A 87 -3.96 -1.68 2.04
N CYS A 88 -3.12 -0.89 2.69
CA CYS A 88 -2.05 -1.36 3.56
C CYS A 88 -2.40 -0.96 4.99
N GLU A 89 -2.52 -1.95 5.87
CA GLU A 89 -2.77 -1.78 7.29
C GLU A 89 -1.47 -2.05 8.05
N LYS A 90 -0.98 -1.03 8.76
CA LYS A 90 0.29 -1.08 9.49
C LYS A 90 0.04 -1.03 10.99
N HIS A 91 0.64 -1.95 11.71
CA HIS A 91 0.46 -2.10 13.16
C HIS A 91 1.81 -2.18 13.88
N PRO A 92 1.89 -1.77 15.16
CA PRO A 92 3.06 -2.04 15.97
C PRO A 92 3.29 -3.55 16.08
N PHE A 93 4.55 -3.99 15.93
CA PHE A 93 4.93 -5.39 16.01
C PHE A 93 5.74 -5.65 17.28
N TYR A 94 5.27 -6.59 18.10
CA TYR A 94 5.84 -6.89 19.41
C TYR A 94 6.45 -8.29 19.45
N ASP A 95 7.52 -8.44 20.24
CA ASP A 95 8.07 -9.75 20.57
C ASP A 95 7.22 -10.47 21.64
N LYS A 96 7.65 -11.68 21.99
CA LYS A 96 7.01 -12.50 23.03
C LYS A 96 6.95 -11.84 24.42
N ASN A 97 7.81 -10.86 24.68
CA ASN A 97 7.89 -10.12 25.93
C ASN A 97 7.11 -8.79 25.87
N LYS A 98 6.30 -8.57 24.83
CA LYS A 98 5.60 -7.29 24.55
C LYS A 98 6.54 -6.11 24.34
N LYS A 99 7.81 -6.36 23.98
CA LYS A 99 8.70 -5.29 23.53
C LYS A 99 8.33 -4.95 22.09
N LEU A 100 8.07 -3.68 21.82
CA LEU A 100 7.93 -3.19 20.45
C LEU A 100 9.26 -3.44 19.72
N ILE A 101 9.22 -4.19 18.63
CA ILE A 101 10.39 -4.56 17.83
C ILE A 101 10.31 -4.10 16.37
N GLY A 102 9.19 -3.49 15.97
CA GLY A 102 9.01 -3.08 14.59
C GLY A 102 7.57 -2.75 14.20
N VAL A 103 7.31 -2.89 12.91
CA VAL A 103 6.01 -2.66 12.29
C VAL A 103 5.63 -3.88 11.45
N ILE A 104 4.38 -4.33 11.54
CA ILE A 104 3.81 -5.33 10.64
C ILE A 104 2.88 -4.64 9.65
N CYS A 105 3.09 -4.89 8.36
CA CYS A 105 2.30 -4.34 7.27
C CYS A 105 1.45 -5.44 6.64
N GLN A 106 0.17 -5.20 6.42
CA GLN A 106 -0.76 -6.15 5.80
C GLN A 106 -1.48 -5.48 4.62
N GLY A 107 -1.20 -5.98 3.41
CA GLY A 107 -1.83 -5.53 2.19
C GLY A 107 -3.06 -6.36 1.83
N ARG A 108 -4.07 -5.69 1.27
CA ARG A 108 -5.19 -6.32 0.55
C ARG A 108 -5.57 -5.52 -0.69
N ASN A 109 -5.83 -6.25 -1.78
CA ASN A 109 -6.28 -5.67 -3.04
C ASN A 109 -7.67 -5.02 -2.90
N ILE A 110 -7.88 -3.92 -3.62
CA ILE A 110 -9.21 -3.36 -3.85
C ILE A 110 -9.70 -3.89 -5.20
N GLU A 111 -10.69 -4.79 -5.20
CA GLU A 111 -11.23 -5.42 -6.42
C GLU A 111 -11.89 -4.42 -7.37
N ASN A 112 -12.39 -3.30 -6.83
CA ASN A 112 -13.02 -2.24 -7.61
C ASN A 112 -12.49 -0.85 -7.21
N SER A 113 -11.26 -0.55 -7.63
CA SER A 113 -10.59 0.74 -7.36
C SER A 113 -11.42 1.94 -7.83
N PHE A 114 -12.26 1.76 -8.86
CA PHE A 114 -13.18 2.79 -9.37
C PHE A 114 -14.26 3.19 -8.36
N ILE A 115 -14.80 2.25 -7.58
CA ILE A 115 -15.80 2.57 -6.53
C ILE A 115 -15.16 3.40 -5.41
N TYR A 116 -13.95 3.02 -4.99
CA TYR A 116 -13.22 3.76 -3.94
C TYR A 116 -12.89 5.20 -4.38
N TYR A 117 -12.46 5.38 -5.63
CA TYR A 117 -12.22 6.72 -6.18
C TYR A 117 -13.50 7.58 -6.15
N ASN A 118 -14.63 7.05 -6.63
CA ASN A 118 -15.90 7.79 -6.61
C ASN A 118 -16.39 8.10 -5.20
N LEU A 119 -16.18 7.21 -4.23
CA LEU A 119 -16.53 7.45 -2.83
C LEU A 119 -15.70 8.60 -2.24
N ILE A 120 -14.41 8.67 -2.56
CA ILE A 120 -13.54 9.73 -2.06
C ILE A 120 -13.88 11.08 -2.70
N GLU A 121 -14.07 11.14 -4.02
CA GLU A 121 -14.43 12.38 -4.74
C GLU A 121 -15.83 12.91 -4.35
N ASN A 122 -16.81 12.03 -4.08
CA ASN A 122 -18.17 12.46 -3.70
C ASN A 122 -18.30 12.83 -2.22
N THR A 123 -17.29 12.60 -1.37
CA THR A 123 -17.32 12.97 0.05
C THR A 123 -16.94 14.42 0.35
N HIS A 124 -16.71 15.25 -0.67
CA HIS A 124 -16.44 16.68 -0.51
C HIS A 124 -17.59 17.52 0.09
N GLY A 125 -18.71 16.89 0.52
CA GLY A 125 -19.89 17.58 1.05
C GLY A 125 -20.53 16.99 2.32
N SER A 126 -19.93 16.05 3.04
CA SER A 126 -20.51 15.55 4.31
C SER A 126 -19.45 15.18 5.35
N PRO A 127 -19.65 15.53 6.64
CA PRO A 127 -18.69 15.24 7.70
C PRO A 127 -18.84 13.78 8.14
N THR A 128 -18.24 12.87 7.38
CA THR A 128 -18.10 11.48 7.83
C THR A 128 -16.71 11.33 8.44
N THR A 129 -16.68 11.05 9.73
CA THR A 129 -15.50 10.64 10.48
C THR A 129 -14.96 9.36 9.85
N ILE A 130 -14.01 9.48 8.93
CA ILE A 130 -13.10 8.39 8.55
C ILE A 130 -11.77 8.71 9.22
N PRO A 131 -11.50 8.23 10.45
CA PRO A 131 -10.17 8.34 11.00
C PRO A 131 -9.22 7.59 10.06
N GLN A 132 -8.23 8.32 9.54
CA GLN A 132 -7.07 7.81 8.79
C GLN A 132 -7.26 7.43 7.30
N LEU A 133 -7.90 8.27 6.49
CA LEU A 133 -7.54 8.37 5.05
C LEU A 133 -6.67 9.61 4.85
N LYS A 134 -5.39 9.53 5.19
CA LYS A 134 -4.51 10.71 5.17
C LYS A 134 -3.77 10.96 3.85
N TYR A 135 -3.89 10.09 2.85
CA TYR A 135 -3.14 10.25 1.61
C TYR A 135 -3.89 9.77 0.36
N LEU A 136 -4.47 10.73 -0.38
CA LEU A 136 -4.59 10.65 -1.83
C LEU A 136 -3.59 11.65 -2.41
N GLN A 137 -2.62 11.19 -3.21
CA GLN A 137 -1.79 12.10 -4.00
C GLN A 137 -2.59 12.60 -5.20
N LYS A 138 -2.89 13.91 -5.23
CA LYS A 138 -3.55 14.62 -6.35
C LYS A 138 -2.91 14.39 -7.71
N GLU A 139 -1.62 14.05 -7.75
CA GLU A 139 -0.85 13.94 -9.00
C GLU A 139 -1.08 12.59 -9.72
N ASN A 140 -1.35 11.52 -8.98
CA ASN A 140 -1.73 10.21 -9.54
C ASN A 140 -3.17 10.19 -10.10
N LEU A 141 -4.01 11.18 -9.72
CA LEU A 141 -5.36 11.34 -10.25
C LEU A 141 -5.36 11.84 -11.70
N LYS A 142 -4.35 12.65 -12.09
CA LYS A 142 -4.21 13.08 -13.49
C LYS A 142 -3.95 11.90 -14.41
N LEU A 143 -3.13 10.92 -13.98
CA LEU A 143 -2.83 9.73 -14.78
C LEU A 143 -4.08 8.85 -14.98
N PHE A 144 -4.93 8.74 -13.95
CA PHE A 144 -6.26 8.11 -14.04
C PHE A 144 -7.14 8.79 -15.10
N PHE A 145 -7.14 10.13 -15.15
CA PHE A 145 -7.94 10.93 -16.08
C PHE A 145 -7.52 10.77 -17.55
N TYR A 146 -6.22 10.62 -17.82
CA TYR A 146 -5.69 10.40 -19.17
C TYR A 146 -5.93 8.96 -19.65
N HIS A 147 -5.69 7.95 -18.81
CA HIS A 147 -5.85 6.55 -19.21
C HIS A 147 -7.30 6.15 -19.52
N PHE A 148 -8.28 6.81 -18.88
CA PHE A 148 -9.71 6.59 -19.17
C PHE A 148 -10.26 7.43 -20.33
N ARG A 149 -9.57 8.50 -20.77
CA ARG A 149 -9.94 9.24 -21.99
C ARG A 149 -9.69 8.44 -23.26
N ASP A 150 -8.68 7.57 -23.25
CA ASP A 150 -8.30 6.74 -24.41
C ASP A 150 -9.03 5.38 -24.45
N CYS A 151 -9.97 5.14 -23.54
CA CYS A 151 -10.83 3.97 -23.59
C CYS A 151 -12.09 4.32 -24.39
N PRO A 152 -12.28 3.83 -25.64
CA PRO A 152 -13.53 4.03 -26.35
C PRO A 152 -14.60 3.16 -25.68
N ALA A 153 -15.20 3.69 -24.60
CA ALA A 153 -16.40 3.14 -24.02
C ALA A 153 -17.49 3.24 -25.08
N LYS A 154 -17.74 2.11 -25.76
CA LYS A 154 -18.82 1.95 -26.72
C LYS A 154 -20.14 2.38 -26.08
N LYS A 155 -20.83 3.24 -26.83
CA LYS A 155 -22.25 3.56 -26.73
C LYS A 155 -23.11 2.31 -26.46
N SER A 156 -23.98 2.45 -25.46
CA SER A 156 -25.41 2.06 -25.45
C SER A 156 -25.87 2.22 -24.00
N LEU A 157 -26.69 3.19 -23.56
CA LEU A 157 -27.96 3.68 -24.08
C LEU A 157 -28.85 2.55 -24.61
N LYS A 158 -29.59 1.93 -23.69
CA LYS A 158 -31.06 1.97 -23.65
C LYS A 158 -31.53 1.81 -22.21
#